data_AF-A0A158QKB2-F1
#
_entry.id   AF-A0A158QKB2-F1
#
_cell.length_a   1.000
_cell.length_b   1.000
_cell.length_c   1.000
_cell.angle_alpha   90.00
_cell.angle_beta   90.00
_cell.angle_gamma   90.00
#
_symmetry.space_group_name_H-M   'P 1'
#
loop_
_entity.id
_entity.type
_entity.pdbx_description
1 polymer ?
#
loop_
_entity_poly.entity_id
_entity_poly.type
_entity_poly.pdbx_seq_one_letter_code
_entity_poly.pdbx_strand_id
1 'polypeptide(L)'
;MVRVSNFEENLPKSLPAREFVEQTAAGKLHAVLEEMKTNKELFDVVIASDTVIYFEGNIIGKPEDAKDAFNTLQRSRAGSYGIQEYGAVFVKAVHGCFSNVVGLPIYKVHSALVNKGIL
;
A
#
# COMPACT_ATOMS: atom_id res chain seq x y z
N MET A 1 -10.23 -10.34 -10.76
CA MET A 1 -11.33 -9.63 -10.07
C MET A 1 -10.72 -8.68 -9.05
N VAL A 2 -11.32 -7.51 -8.81
CA VAL A 2 -10.92 -6.59 -7.72
C VAL A 2 -12.05 -6.55 -6.71
N ARG A 3 -11.73 -6.63 -5.41
CA ARG A 3 -12.69 -6.56 -4.32
C ARG A 3 -12.23 -5.52 -3.31
N VAL A 4 -13.17 -4.68 -2.87
CA VAL A 4 -12.91 -3.64 -1.87
C VAL A 4 -12.90 -4.30 -0.49
N SER A 5 -11.89 -4.00 0.32
CA SER A 5 -11.82 -4.46 1.70
C SER A 5 -12.49 -3.44 2.62
N ASN A 6 -13.26 -3.93 3.61
CA ASN A 6 -13.88 -3.11 4.66
C ASN A 6 -13.02 -3.04 5.94
N PHE A 7 -11.73 -3.40 5.86
CA PHE A 7 -10.82 -3.29 6.99
C PHE A 7 -10.61 -1.82 7.38
N GLU A 8 -10.84 -1.49 8.66
CA GLU A 8 -10.58 -0.15 9.19
C GLU A 8 -9.07 0.08 9.37
N GLU A 9 -8.52 1.07 8.67
CA GLU A 9 -7.09 1.43 8.75
C GLU A 9 -6.80 2.38 9.93
N ASN A 10 -7.19 1.95 11.15
CA ASN A 10 -7.09 2.75 12.38
C ASN A 10 -5.88 2.37 13.27
N LEU A 11 -4.91 1.63 12.72
CA LEU A 11 -3.71 1.23 13.46
C LEU A 11 -2.92 2.46 13.96
N PRO A 12 -2.28 2.37 15.13
CA PRO A 12 -1.51 3.49 15.66
C PRO A 12 -0.29 3.78 14.77
N LYS A 13 -0.18 5.03 14.30
CA LYS A 13 0.97 5.49 13.49
C LYS A 13 2.29 5.54 14.26
N SER A 14 2.27 5.27 15.57
CA SER A 14 3.46 5.09 16.41
C SER A 14 4.11 3.71 16.24
N LEU A 15 3.44 2.75 15.59
CA LEU A 15 4.03 1.45 15.26
C LEU A 15 5.25 1.62 14.34
N PRO A 16 6.23 0.70 14.42
CA PRO A 16 7.26 0.60 13.41
C PRO A 16 6.63 0.49 12.01
N ALA A 17 7.13 1.26 11.04
CA ALA A 17 6.54 1.34 9.70
C ALA A 17 6.36 -0.03 9.02
N ARG A 18 7.29 -0.95 9.28
CA ARG A 18 7.21 -2.34 8.83
C ARG A 18 6.01 -3.08 9.42
N GLU A 19 5.82 -2.99 10.73
CA GLU A 19 4.70 -3.66 11.40
C GLU A 19 3.37 -3.06 10.98
N PHE A 20 3.31 -1.73 10.85
CA PHE A 20 2.12 -1.04 10.37
C PHE A 20 1.70 -1.56 8.99
N VAL A 21 2.61 -1.57 8.00
CA VAL A 21 2.28 -1.98 6.63
C VAL A 21 1.97 -3.49 6.52
N GLU A 22 2.66 -4.33 7.31
CA GLU A 22 2.38 -5.78 7.35
C GLU A 22 0.98 -6.04 7.94
N GLN A 23 0.61 -5.35 9.02
CA GLN A 23 -0.68 -5.51 9.68
C GLN A 23 -1.85 -4.95 8.84
N THR A 24 -1.69 -3.80 8.18
CA THR A 24 -2.73 -3.26 7.28
C THR A 24 -2.98 -4.19 6.09
N ALA A 25 -1.92 -4.69 5.44
CA ALA A 25 -2.05 -5.64 4.34
C ALA A 25 -2.74 -6.94 4.79
N ALA A 26 -2.34 -7.49 5.95
CA ALA A 26 -2.94 -8.68 6.52
C ALA A 26 -4.42 -8.45 6.91
N GLY A 27 -4.73 -7.30 7.50
CA GLY A 27 -6.10 -6.92 7.86
C GLY A 27 -7.02 -6.85 6.64
N LYS A 28 -6.54 -6.23 5.55
CA LYS A 28 -7.27 -6.16 4.27
C LYS A 28 -7.57 -7.55 3.72
N LEU A 29 -6.59 -8.45 3.75
CA LEU A 29 -6.75 -9.83 3.32
C LEU A 29 -7.81 -10.55 4.16
N HIS A 30 -7.71 -10.48 5.50
CA HIS A 30 -8.63 -11.17 6.40
C HIS A 30 -10.07 -10.70 6.20
N ALA A 31 -10.32 -9.39 6.09
CA ALA A 31 -11.66 -8.86 5.87
C ALA A 31 -12.30 -9.40 4.58
N VAL A 32 -11.52 -9.47 3.49
CA VAL A 32 -11.99 -10.06 2.22
C VAL A 32 -12.25 -11.56 2.33
N LEU A 33 -11.37 -12.29 3.02
CA LEU A 33 -11.54 -13.74 3.21
C LEU A 33 -12.77 -14.08 4.05
N GLU A 34 -13.07 -13.32 5.10
CA GLU A 34 -14.28 -13.53 5.92
C GLU A 34 -15.57 -13.28 5.14
N GLU A 35 -15.59 -12.24 4.30
CA GLU A 35 -16.71 -11.97 3.40
C GLU A 35 -16.88 -13.10 2.37
N MET A 36 -15.79 -13.54 1.75
CA MET A 36 -15.81 -14.66 0.78
C MET A 36 -16.30 -15.96 1.40
N LYS A 37 -15.89 -16.27 2.64
CA LYS A 37 -16.40 -17.43 3.39
C LYS A 37 -17.91 -17.34 3.59
N THR A 38 -18.40 -16.16 3.99
CA THR A 38 -19.83 -15.90 4.21
C THR A 38 -20.64 -16.13 2.94
N ASN A 39 -20.12 -15.66 1.80
CA ASN A 39 -20.76 -15.81 0.49
C ASN A 39 -20.50 -17.16 -0.19
N LYS A 40 -19.72 -18.05 0.45
CA LYS A 40 -19.28 -19.35 -0.10
C LYS A 40 -18.56 -19.23 -1.45
N GLU A 41 -17.81 -18.15 -1.62
CA GLU A 41 -17.00 -17.91 -2.80
C GLU A 41 -15.63 -18.59 -2.68
N LEU A 42 -15.16 -19.14 -3.80
CA LEU A 42 -13.87 -19.83 -3.89
C LEU A 42 -12.95 -19.05 -4.82
N PHE A 43 -11.70 -18.86 -4.40
CA PHE A 43 -10.63 -18.26 -5.20
C PHE A 43 -9.34 -19.03 -4.97
N ASP A 44 -8.59 -19.26 -6.06
CA ASP A 44 -7.30 -19.96 -6.00
C ASP A 44 -6.23 -19.11 -5.31
N VAL A 45 -6.29 -17.79 -5.51
CA VAL A 45 -5.31 -16.84 -5.00
C VAL A 45 -6.00 -15.54 -4.62
N VAL A 46 -5.70 -15.06 -3.42
CA VAL A 46 -6.07 -13.71 -2.96
C VAL A 46 -4.79 -12.98 -2.60
N ILE A 47 -4.61 -11.78 -3.15
CA ILE A 47 -3.44 -10.94 -2.91
C ILE A 47 -3.94 -9.64 -2.27
N ALA A 48 -3.40 -9.32 -1.10
CA ALA A 48 -3.50 -8.01 -0.50
C ALA A 48 -2.11 -7.39 -0.44
N SER A 49 -2.04 -6.08 -0.64
CA SER A 49 -0.83 -5.28 -0.55
C SER A 49 -1.18 -3.98 0.16
N ASP A 50 -0.18 -3.40 0.80
CA ASP A 50 -0.27 -2.08 1.37
C ASP A 50 1.03 -1.34 1.13
N THR A 51 0.97 -0.01 1.10
CA THR A 51 2.15 0.82 0.85
C THR A 51 2.07 2.04 1.73
N VAL A 52 3.11 2.23 2.53
CA VAL A 52 3.25 3.35 3.43
C VAL A 52 4.36 4.26 2.95
N ILE A 53 4.18 5.54 3.23
CA ILE A 53 5.23 6.51 3.06
C ILE A 53 5.83 6.79 4.43
N TYR A 54 7.15 6.67 4.51
CA TYR A 54 7.89 6.87 5.74
C TYR A 54 8.96 7.94 5.54
N PHE A 55 8.95 8.96 6.39
CA PHE A 55 9.87 10.08 6.31
C PHE A 55 10.21 10.57 7.72
N GLU A 56 11.51 10.70 8.02
CA GLU A 56 12.04 11.24 9.29
C GLU A 56 11.35 10.66 10.54
N GLY A 57 11.27 9.33 10.66
CA GLY A 57 10.67 8.71 11.84
C GLY A 57 9.15 8.51 11.78
N ASN A 58 8.47 9.09 10.78
CA ASN A 58 7.01 9.18 10.76
C ASN A 58 6.38 8.50 9.54
N ILE A 59 5.26 7.82 9.76
CA ILE A 59 4.37 7.36 8.69
C ILE A 59 3.52 8.55 8.23
N ILE A 60 3.62 8.89 6.94
CA ILE A 60 2.85 9.96 6.33
C ILE A 60 1.64 9.35 5.62
N GLY A 61 0.45 9.78 6.04
CA GLY A 61 -0.82 9.36 5.45
C GLY A 61 -1.23 10.22 4.27
N LYS A 62 -2.42 9.94 3.75
CA LYS A 62 -3.09 10.85 2.81
C LYS A 62 -3.36 12.19 3.50
N PRO A 63 -3.21 13.32 2.79
CA PRO A 63 -3.53 14.61 3.36
C PRO A 63 -5.03 14.70 3.65
N GLU A 64 -5.38 15.36 4.75
CA GLU A 64 -6.79 15.55 5.14
C GLU A 64 -7.51 16.55 4.22
N ASP A 65 -6.77 17.57 3.77
CA ASP A 65 -7.27 18.62 2.89
C ASP A 65 -6.17 19.20 1.98
N ALA A 66 -6.55 20.14 1.11
CA ALA A 66 -5.61 20.78 0.18
C ALA A 66 -4.49 21.59 0.87
N LYS A 67 -4.76 22.13 2.06
CA LYS A 67 -3.77 22.90 2.82
C LYS A 67 -2.75 21.96 3.44
N ASP A 68 -3.19 20.83 3.98
CA ASP A 68 -2.31 19.76 4.48
C ASP A 68 -1.48 19.14 3.34
N ALA A 69 -2.08 18.94 2.17
CA ALA A 69 -1.36 18.49 0.98
C ALA A 69 -0.24 19.45 0.58
N PHE A 70 -0.54 20.76 0.52
CA PHE A 70 0.44 21.79 0.23
C PHE A 70 1.57 21.82 1.27
N ASN A 71 1.23 21.73 2.57
CA ASN A 71 2.21 21.69 3.66
C ASN A 71 3.11 20.45 3.59
N THR A 72 2.55 19.29 3.23
CA THR A 72 3.29 18.03 3.06
C THR A 72 4.31 18.17 1.92
N LEU A 73 3.90 18.71 0.77
CA LEU A 73 4.80 18.96 -0.37
C LEU A 73 5.87 20.01 -0.05
N GLN A 74 5.50 21.12 0.61
CA GLN A 74 6.44 22.17 1.04
C GLN A 74 7.54 21.63 1.96
N ARG A 75 7.18 20.70 2.85
CA ARG A 75 8.13 20.04 3.77
C ARG A 75 8.97 18.95 3.08
N SER A 76 8.90 18.84 1.76
CA SER A 76 9.54 17.77 0.97
C SER A 76 9.15 16.37 1.44
N ARG A 77 7.96 16.22 2.03
CA ARG A 77 7.45 14.92 2.49
C ARG A 77 6.72 14.25 1.34
N ALA A 78 7.01 12.98 1.12
CA ALA A 78 6.14 12.14 0.31
C ALA A 78 4.80 11.93 1.06
N GLY A 79 3.68 11.83 0.33
CA GLY A 79 2.34 11.67 0.95
C GLY A 79 1.22 12.34 0.16
N SER A 80 1.55 13.34 -0.64
CA SER A 80 0.57 14.18 -1.36
C SER A 80 0.85 14.28 -2.87
N TYR A 81 1.59 13.31 -3.42
CA TYR A 81 1.76 13.17 -4.86
C TYR A 81 1.82 11.68 -5.25
N GLY A 82 1.35 11.37 -6.46
CA GLY A 82 1.55 10.07 -7.11
C GLY A 82 2.69 10.14 -8.13
N ILE A 83 3.60 9.17 -8.09
CA ILE A 83 4.75 9.12 -9.02
C ILE A 83 4.33 8.84 -10.48
N GLN A 84 3.12 8.33 -10.71
CA GLN A 84 2.59 8.06 -12.06
C GLN A 84 1.87 9.26 -12.68
N GLU A 85 1.61 10.30 -11.90
CA GLU A 85 0.84 11.46 -12.34
C GLU A 85 1.75 12.69 -12.49
N TYR A 86 1.18 13.90 -12.43
CA TYR A 86 1.93 15.16 -12.44
C TYR A 86 3.00 15.23 -11.35
N GLY A 87 2.87 14.48 -10.26
CA GLY A 87 3.85 14.39 -9.19
C GLY A 87 5.21 13.82 -9.61
N ALA A 88 5.30 13.14 -10.76
CA ALA A 88 6.55 12.62 -11.30
C ALA A 88 7.63 13.70 -11.47
N VAL A 89 7.23 14.95 -11.74
CA VAL A 89 8.14 16.09 -11.91
C VAL A 89 8.96 16.41 -10.67
N PHE A 90 8.50 15.98 -9.49
CA PHE A 90 9.20 16.16 -8.22
C PHE A 90 10.22 15.04 -7.92
N VAL A 91 10.20 13.94 -8.69
CA VAL A 91 11.05 12.77 -8.43
C VAL A 91 12.33 12.84 -9.26
N LYS A 92 13.45 13.13 -8.60
CA LYS A 92 14.77 13.15 -9.26
C LYS A 92 15.27 11.75 -9.64
N ALA A 93 15.06 10.77 -8.77
CA ALA A 93 15.47 9.38 -8.98
C ALA A 93 14.70 8.44 -8.04
N VAL A 94 14.60 7.17 -8.42
CA VAL A 94 14.10 6.08 -7.57
C VAL A 94 15.22 5.09 -7.33
N HIS A 95 15.59 4.89 -6.06
CA HIS A 95 16.52 3.84 -5.65
C HIS A 95 15.72 2.70 -5.03
N GLY A 96 15.57 1.59 -5.76
CA GLY A 96 14.77 0.45 -5.34
C GLY A 96 13.79 0.00 -6.43
N CYS A 97 12.58 -0.38 -6.03
CA CYS A 97 11.57 -0.94 -6.93
C CYS A 97 10.48 0.08 -7.26
N PHE A 98 10.45 0.56 -8.51
CA PHE A 98 9.43 1.52 -8.97
C PHE A 98 8.00 0.99 -8.78
N SER A 99 7.72 -0.26 -9.17
CA SER A 99 6.37 -0.82 -9.00
C SER A 99 5.96 -0.95 -7.53
N ASN A 100 6.92 -1.16 -6.62
CA ASN A 100 6.66 -1.13 -5.19
C ASN A 100 6.24 0.27 -4.70
N VAL A 101 6.89 1.34 -5.22
CA VAL A 101 6.48 2.73 -4.94
C VAL A 101 5.07 3.01 -5.46
N VAL A 102 4.71 2.43 -6.61
CA VAL A 102 3.35 2.53 -7.18
C VAL A 102 2.31 1.79 -6.33
N GLY A 103 2.71 0.71 -5.64
CA GLY A 103 1.83 0.02 -4.68
C GLY A 103 1.90 -1.51 -4.70
N LEU A 104 2.63 -2.10 -5.66
CA LEU A 104 2.79 -3.55 -5.74
C LEU A 104 4.14 -3.95 -6.37
N PRO A 105 4.98 -4.74 -5.69
CA PRO A 105 6.22 -5.24 -6.26
C PRO A 105 5.94 -6.40 -7.24
N ILE A 106 5.43 -6.08 -8.44
CA ILE A 106 4.95 -7.03 -9.47
C ILE A 106 5.94 -8.17 -9.70
N TYR A 107 7.23 -7.87 -9.89
CA TYR A 107 8.26 -8.90 -10.11
C TYR A 107 8.36 -9.89 -8.95
N LYS A 108 8.31 -9.42 -7.69
CA LYS A 108 8.37 -10.28 -6.50
C LYS A 108 7.12 -11.14 -6.38
N VAL A 109 5.95 -10.54 -6.62
CA VAL A 109 4.67 -11.25 -6.59
C VAL A 109 4.64 -12.34 -7.65
N HIS A 110 4.94 -12.00 -8.90
CA HIS A 110 5.03 -12.96 -10.01
C HIS A 110 5.98 -14.12 -9.67
N SER A 111 7.20 -13.81 -9.23
CA SER A 111 8.19 -14.83 -8.87
C SER A 111 7.69 -15.73 -7.74
N ALA A 112 6.99 -15.18 -6.74
CA ALA A 112 6.41 -15.96 -5.65
C ALA A 112 5.31 -16.90 -6.11
N LEU A 113 4.49 -16.50 -7.09
CA LEU A 113 3.42 -17.33 -7.64
C LEU A 113 3.98 -18.47 -8.51
N VAL A 114 4.96 -18.18 -9.37
CA VAL A 114 5.67 -19.20 -10.17
C VAL A 114 6.33 -20.24 -9.25
N ASN A 115 7.04 -19.79 -8.22
CA ASN A 115 7.72 -20.69 -7.28
C ASN A 115 6.75 -21.56 -6.47
N LYS A 116 5.48 -21.16 -6.37
CA LYS A 116 4.41 -21.95 -5.73
C LYS A 116 3.65 -22.85 -6.72
N GLY A 117 4.00 -22.83 -8.01
CA GLY A 117 3.32 -23.59 -9.05
C GLY A 117 1.90 -23.10 -9.35
N ILE A 118 1.61 -21.85 -9.01
CA ILE A 118 0.32 -21.20 -9.25
C ILE A 118 0.27 -20.62 -10.68
N LEU A 119 1.42 -20.13 -11.16
CA LEU A 119 1.64 -19.62 -12.53
C LEU A 119 2.67 -20.49 -13.25
#